data_AF-A0A0G4I104-F1
#
_entry.id   AF-A0A0G4I104-F1
#
_cell.length_a   1.000
_cell.length_b   1.000
_cell.length_c   1.000
_cell.angle_alpha   90.00
_cell.angle_beta   90.00
_cell.angle_gamma   90.00
#
_symmetry.space_group_name_H-M   'P 1'
#
loop_
_entity.id
_entity.type
_entity.pdbx_description
1 polymer ?
#
loop_
_entity_poly.entity_id
_entity_poly.type
_entity_poly.pdbx_seq_one_letter_code
_entity_poly.pdbx_strand_id
1 'polypeptide(L)'
;MRRMNQRKESSLHERKTPHADPDPDAESDKSSEEIEDPPEWLLTQIGEEILSKGVLEGNRFAPLKQVVVEITVWRAMNAHYFSELAKHEAKIPTYQDMCGKIFDLSQKFHSLMVELYEEEGQRASREVLAVKSFFFRAMELFCFWSLLADDTLFVLEGVRLLADAGSILLAGLLYGNDRLRLLLWQSDDFKWALKNAIRKLQVDKETSFRIWPLYTLLCSLQGTQRTGFSIPHEVVMSFNGFKPEVGGGEEGGAAGGAGGVFGGGEERGDAGGEGRVFCREGEEGGVESKDDTGPIDVSHILRAAFWVAAEGHWSNQSPAKSLFERWASIAERFKMISLRENFTQAARRTFVGEEESADALELFKSAVSGVENDGPPNCPERARRLWDRLLAIECTLPNPAVAQYVSEHKDQFSAQMWRLREGARENDSDQYMLITGLLAWIAASRAVVPFDECKNLYAFLRLHPGIDLQSLSASNLFGFLEGLMTDGAVEMGLKRGDCDSYQPRRKVKRDVAPLPCTRCGGGVPTHMTCAGCKMVVYCGRECQKEDWKRKEGGRGHHKRCGLLKARVTDVLFANGSYNVRLKEGPDNFLDNLSAVLLWQIRQRKAWEAKRGAGV
;
A
#
# COMPACT_ATOMS: atom_id res chain seq x y z
N MET A 1 -11.82 -14.22 -34.17
CA MET A 1 -11.27 -13.25 -33.20
C MET A 1 -9.97 -12.56 -33.64
N ARG A 2 -8.92 -13.25 -34.12
CA ARG A 2 -7.68 -12.57 -34.59
C ARG A 2 -7.85 -11.59 -35.77
N ARG A 3 -8.87 -11.74 -36.62
CA ARG A 3 -9.16 -10.80 -37.73
C ARG A 3 -9.99 -9.57 -37.32
N MET A 4 -10.57 -9.52 -36.12
CA MET A 4 -11.32 -8.34 -35.65
C MET A 4 -10.43 -7.27 -35.02
N ASN A 5 -9.26 -7.64 -34.47
CA ASN A 5 -8.35 -6.66 -33.86
C ASN A 5 -7.56 -5.83 -34.89
N GLN A 6 -7.19 -6.41 -36.04
CA GLN A 6 -6.50 -5.66 -37.10
C GLN A 6 -7.37 -4.57 -37.76
N ARG A 7 -8.72 -4.65 -37.68
CA ARG A 7 -9.59 -3.61 -38.23
C ARG A 7 -9.84 -2.43 -37.29
N LYS A 8 -9.64 -2.59 -35.97
CA LYS A 8 -9.76 -1.47 -35.02
C LYS A 8 -8.55 -0.54 -35.06
N GLU A 9 -7.34 -1.07 -35.27
CA GLU A 9 -6.12 -0.26 -35.41
C GLU A 9 -6.10 0.57 -36.71
N SER A 10 -6.69 0.10 -37.81
CA SER A 10 -6.76 0.88 -39.05
C SER A 10 -7.80 2.01 -39.05
N SER A 11 -8.75 2.05 -38.10
CA SER A 11 -9.80 3.09 -38.05
C SER A 11 -9.49 4.28 -37.15
N LEU A 12 -8.37 4.24 -36.43
CA LEU A 12 -7.91 5.31 -35.53
C LEU A 12 -6.92 6.28 -36.20
N HIS A 13 -6.66 6.15 -37.50
CA HIS A 13 -5.71 6.99 -38.25
C HIS A 13 -6.35 7.96 -39.26
N GLU A 14 -7.67 8.14 -39.28
CA GLU A 14 -8.33 9.15 -40.13
C GLU A 14 -9.29 10.05 -39.34
N ARG A 15 -8.76 10.83 -38.41
CA ARG A 15 -9.35 12.15 -38.09
C ARG A 15 -8.38 13.21 -38.58
N LYS A 16 -8.60 13.69 -39.80
CA LYS A 16 -7.98 14.92 -40.31
C LYS A 16 -8.51 16.09 -39.47
N THR A 17 -7.73 16.53 -38.50
CA THR A 17 -7.85 17.89 -37.94
C THR A 17 -7.54 18.89 -39.06
N PRO A 18 -8.27 20.01 -39.17
CA PRO A 18 -7.94 21.06 -40.12
C PRO A 18 -6.54 21.60 -39.79
N HIS A 19 -5.63 21.52 -40.76
CA HIS A 19 -4.32 22.17 -40.69
C HIS A 19 -4.53 23.68 -40.59
N ALA A 20 -4.27 24.23 -39.41
CA ALA A 20 -3.90 25.64 -39.30
C ALA A 20 -2.48 25.77 -39.86
N ASP A 21 -2.26 26.74 -40.74
CA ASP A 21 -0.93 27.06 -41.26
C ASP A 21 0.02 27.33 -40.09
N PRO A 22 1.23 26.72 -40.07
CA PRO A 22 2.20 26.94 -39.01
C PRO A 22 2.65 28.40 -39.05
N ASP A 23 2.54 29.07 -37.90
CA ASP A 23 3.01 30.42 -37.67
C ASP A 23 4.55 30.46 -37.89
N PRO A 24 5.05 31.11 -38.94
CA PRO A 24 6.47 31.06 -39.32
C PRO A 24 7.38 31.83 -38.35
N ASP A 25 6.84 32.52 -37.35
CA ASP A 25 7.60 33.30 -36.37
C ASP A 25 7.76 32.59 -35.01
N ALA A 26 7.36 31.32 -34.88
CA ALA A 26 7.54 30.53 -33.66
C ALA A 26 8.93 29.85 -33.55
N GLU A 27 10.00 30.52 -33.99
CA GLU A 27 11.39 30.14 -33.64
C GLU A 27 11.72 30.62 -32.21
N SER A 28 11.01 30.09 -31.21
CA SER A 28 11.50 30.17 -29.83
C SER A 28 12.35 28.94 -29.56
N ASP A 29 13.65 29.11 -29.74
CA ASP A 29 14.72 28.16 -29.41
C ASP A 29 14.67 27.82 -27.91
N LYS A 30 13.80 26.87 -27.54
CA LYS A 30 13.79 26.27 -26.20
C LYS A 30 14.91 25.25 -26.18
N SER A 31 16.11 25.73 -25.85
CA SER A 31 17.16 24.89 -25.29
C SER A 31 16.59 24.25 -24.02
N SER A 32 16.02 23.05 -24.15
CA SER A 32 15.74 22.20 -23.02
C SER A 32 17.09 21.91 -22.39
N GLU A 33 17.35 22.53 -21.25
CA GLU A 33 18.53 22.30 -20.43
C GLU A 33 18.51 20.80 -20.05
N GLU A 34 19.23 19.97 -20.81
CA GLU A 34 19.33 18.54 -20.53
C GLU A 34 19.91 18.38 -19.13
N ILE A 35 19.30 17.50 -18.34
CA ILE A 35 19.83 17.20 -17.01
C ILE A 35 21.14 16.47 -17.17
N GLU A 36 22.24 17.15 -16.86
CA GLU A 36 23.56 16.54 -16.82
C GLU A 36 23.57 15.41 -15.77
N ASP A 37 24.04 14.23 -16.19
CA ASP A 37 24.27 13.13 -15.28
C ASP A 37 25.24 13.55 -14.16
N PRO A 38 25.08 13.06 -12.92
CA PRO A 38 25.98 13.38 -11.83
C PRO A 38 27.42 13.00 -12.22
N PRO A 39 28.41 13.89 -11.98
CA PRO A 39 29.77 13.60 -12.37
C PRO A 39 30.33 12.41 -11.57
N GLU A 40 31.19 11.60 -12.20
CA GLU A 40 31.71 10.35 -11.64
C GLU A 40 32.42 10.52 -10.27
N TRP A 41 33.07 11.67 -10.06
CA TRP A 41 33.72 11.99 -8.79
C TRP A 41 32.72 12.10 -7.63
N LEU A 42 31.50 12.60 -7.89
CA LEU A 42 30.46 12.77 -6.87
C LEU A 42 29.88 11.41 -6.48
N LEU A 43 29.67 10.53 -7.47
CA LEU A 43 29.28 9.14 -7.23
C LEU A 43 30.32 8.41 -6.36
N THR A 44 31.61 8.61 -6.65
CA THR A 44 32.72 8.01 -5.89
C THR A 44 32.75 8.53 -4.46
N GLN A 45 32.72 9.86 -4.27
CA GLN A 45 32.77 10.49 -2.96
C GLN A 45 31.59 10.06 -2.06
N ILE A 46 30.37 10.13 -2.58
CA ILE A 46 29.18 9.73 -1.82
C ILE A 46 29.22 8.23 -1.53
N GLY A 47 29.67 7.42 -2.50
CA GLY A 47 29.87 5.99 -2.31
C GLY A 47 30.79 5.65 -1.13
N GLU A 48 31.90 6.37 -1.00
CA GLU A 48 32.85 6.21 0.12
C GLU A 48 32.25 6.67 1.46
N GLU A 49 31.42 7.71 1.47
CA GLU A 49 30.80 8.23 2.70
C GLU A 49 29.71 7.31 3.25
N ILE A 50 28.84 6.77 2.38
CA ILE A 50 27.64 6.05 2.83
C ILE A 50 27.89 4.55 3.04
N LEU A 51 28.88 3.97 2.37
CA LEU A 51 29.19 2.55 2.43
C LEU A 51 30.26 2.26 3.48
N SER A 52 29.83 1.64 4.58
CA SER A 52 30.77 1.13 5.58
C SER A 52 31.55 -0.08 5.01
N LYS A 53 32.83 -0.22 5.38
CA LYS A 53 33.65 -1.38 5.01
C LYS A 53 32.92 -2.69 5.34
N GLY A 54 32.85 -3.62 4.40
CA GLY A 54 32.15 -4.90 4.55
C GLY A 54 30.66 -4.90 4.16
N VAL A 55 30.14 -3.80 3.61
CA VAL A 55 28.73 -3.66 3.18
C VAL A 55 28.64 -3.66 1.66
N LEU A 56 27.75 -4.50 1.10
CA LEU A 56 27.57 -4.67 -0.35
C LEU A 56 28.89 -4.99 -1.10
N GLU A 57 29.78 -5.75 -0.44
CA GLU A 57 31.04 -6.20 -1.03
C GLU A 57 30.88 -7.49 -1.85
N GLY A 58 31.61 -7.57 -2.97
CA GLY A 58 31.64 -8.73 -3.86
C GLY A 58 30.89 -8.48 -5.18
N ASN A 59 31.32 -9.18 -6.24
CA ASN A 59 30.84 -8.94 -7.61
C ASN A 59 29.31 -9.05 -7.75
N ARG A 60 28.67 -9.93 -6.96
CA ARG A 60 27.22 -10.12 -6.97
C ARG A 60 26.44 -8.88 -6.49
N PHE A 61 27.00 -8.12 -5.54
CA PHE A 61 26.36 -6.91 -5.02
C PHE A 61 26.74 -5.65 -5.81
N ALA A 62 27.65 -5.73 -6.79
CA ALA A 62 28.10 -4.55 -7.53
C ALA A 62 26.96 -3.79 -8.24
N PRO A 63 26.00 -4.43 -8.93
CA PRO A 63 24.87 -3.72 -9.53
C PRO A 63 23.99 -3.03 -8.48
N LEU A 64 23.73 -3.71 -7.36
CA LEU A 64 22.92 -3.18 -6.27
C LEU A 64 23.63 -2.00 -5.58
N LYS A 65 24.94 -2.11 -5.34
CA LYS A 65 25.79 -1.05 -4.80
C LYS A 65 25.73 0.20 -5.68
N GLN A 66 25.89 0.03 -6.99
CA GLN A 66 25.82 1.14 -7.94
C GLN A 66 24.46 1.86 -7.85
N VAL A 67 23.35 1.12 -7.91
CA VAL A 67 22.00 1.70 -7.85
C VAL A 67 21.75 2.41 -6.52
N VAL A 68 22.20 1.86 -5.39
CA VAL A 68 22.08 2.49 -4.07
C VAL A 68 22.84 3.83 -4.01
N VAL A 69 24.04 3.89 -4.60
CA VAL A 69 24.83 5.13 -4.67
C VAL A 69 24.12 6.15 -5.57
N GLU A 70 23.71 5.74 -6.78
CA GLU A 70 23.00 6.61 -7.73
C GLU A 70 21.74 7.22 -7.11
N ILE A 71 20.88 6.41 -6.45
CA ILE A 71 19.69 6.91 -5.74
C ILE A 71 20.07 7.97 -4.70
N THR A 72 21.15 7.74 -3.95
CA THR A 72 21.59 8.66 -2.90
C THR A 72 22.06 9.99 -3.47
N VAL A 73 22.80 9.95 -4.58
CA VAL A 73 23.29 11.15 -5.28
C VAL A 73 22.13 11.93 -5.89
N TRP A 74 21.25 11.26 -6.64
CA TRP A 74 20.08 11.91 -7.23
C TRP A 74 19.15 12.51 -6.18
N ARG A 75 18.97 11.84 -5.03
CA ARG A 75 18.20 12.40 -3.92
C ARG A 75 18.82 13.66 -3.35
N ALA A 76 20.15 13.71 -3.20
CA ALA A 76 20.87 14.89 -2.70
C ALA A 76 20.75 16.07 -3.68
N MET A 77 20.93 15.81 -4.98
CA MET A 77 20.71 16.82 -6.03
C MET A 77 19.27 17.31 -6.04
N ASN A 78 18.30 16.39 -5.97
CA ASN A 78 16.88 16.72 -5.90
C ASN A 78 16.54 17.59 -4.68
N ALA A 79 17.14 17.34 -3.50
CA ALA A 79 16.97 18.18 -2.31
C ALA A 79 17.45 19.62 -2.54
N HIS A 80 18.62 19.77 -3.18
CA HIS A 80 19.17 21.07 -3.55
C HIS A 80 18.24 21.80 -4.52
N TYR A 81 17.81 21.13 -5.60
CA TYR A 81 16.89 21.70 -6.58
C TYR A 81 15.54 22.07 -5.97
N PHE A 82 15.01 21.27 -5.06
CA PHE A 82 13.76 21.56 -4.37
C PHE A 82 13.83 22.88 -3.59
N SER A 83 14.96 23.17 -2.94
CA SER A 83 15.17 24.46 -2.26
C SER A 83 15.20 25.66 -3.22
N GLU A 84 15.58 25.43 -4.47
CA GLU A 84 15.66 26.44 -5.52
C GLU A 84 14.33 26.68 -6.24
N LEU A 85 13.38 25.74 -6.17
CA LEU A 85 12.04 25.89 -6.78
C LEU A 85 11.29 27.11 -6.24
N ALA A 86 11.47 27.44 -4.96
CA ALA A 86 10.87 28.62 -4.36
C ALA A 86 11.37 29.94 -4.99
N LYS A 87 12.54 29.91 -5.64
CA LYS A 87 13.19 31.07 -6.27
C LYS A 87 12.98 31.10 -7.78
N HIS A 88 12.86 29.95 -8.43
CA HIS A 88 12.89 29.82 -9.89
C HIS A 88 11.87 28.80 -10.41
N GLU A 89 10.70 29.28 -10.85
CA GLU A 89 9.64 28.44 -11.44
C GLU A 89 10.10 27.67 -12.69
N ALA A 90 11.01 28.25 -13.47
CA ALA A 90 11.59 27.62 -14.66
C ALA A 90 12.30 26.27 -14.36
N LYS A 91 12.65 26.00 -13.09
CA LYS A 91 13.29 24.74 -12.67
C LYS A 91 12.30 23.60 -12.40
N ILE A 92 10.98 23.82 -12.50
CA ILE A 92 9.98 22.78 -12.24
C ILE A 92 10.15 21.55 -13.15
N PRO A 93 10.31 21.68 -14.49
CA PRO A 93 10.51 20.52 -15.36
C PRO A 93 11.76 19.72 -14.99
N THR A 94 12.88 20.41 -14.76
CA THR A 94 14.14 19.82 -14.31
C THR A 94 13.96 19.03 -13.00
N TYR A 95 13.22 19.57 -12.04
CA TYR A 95 12.91 18.87 -10.80
C TYR A 95 12.03 17.63 -11.03
N GLN A 96 11.04 17.71 -11.91
CA GLN A 96 10.17 16.56 -12.24
C GLN A 96 10.95 15.43 -12.89
N ASP A 97 11.84 15.75 -13.84
CA ASP A 97 12.71 14.78 -14.50
C ASP A 97 13.67 14.10 -13.50
N MET A 98 14.22 14.86 -12.53
CA MET A 98 14.99 14.28 -11.41
C MET A 98 14.16 13.30 -10.58
N CYS A 99 12.90 13.65 -10.28
CA CYS A 99 12.00 12.74 -9.55
C CYS A 99 11.73 11.46 -10.37
N GLY A 100 11.54 11.60 -11.68
CA GLY A 100 11.41 10.48 -12.62
C GLY A 100 12.64 9.57 -12.59
N LYS A 101 13.85 10.14 -12.62
CA LYS A 101 15.09 9.37 -12.52
C LYS A 101 15.22 8.59 -11.22
N ILE A 102 14.86 9.20 -10.09
CA ILE A 102 14.83 8.52 -8.77
C ILE A 102 13.83 7.37 -8.78
N PHE A 103 12.66 7.56 -9.40
CA PHE A 103 11.65 6.52 -9.55
C PHE A 103 12.15 5.35 -10.40
N ASP A 104 12.76 5.60 -11.56
CA ASP A 104 13.32 4.56 -12.43
C ASP A 104 14.43 3.75 -11.73
N LEU A 105 15.33 4.45 -11.03
CA LEU A 105 16.36 3.80 -10.23
C LEU A 105 15.76 2.96 -9.09
N SER A 106 14.64 3.39 -8.51
CA SER A 106 13.92 2.62 -7.50
C SER A 106 13.31 1.34 -8.07
N GLN A 107 12.77 1.40 -9.30
CA GLN A 107 12.30 0.20 -9.99
C GLN A 107 13.45 -0.78 -10.26
N LYS A 108 14.59 -0.28 -10.76
CA LYS A 108 15.81 -1.07 -10.96
C LYS A 108 16.30 -1.69 -9.64
N PHE A 109 16.29 -0.93 -8.55
CA PHE A 109 16.62 -1.42 -7.20
C PHE A 109 15.70 -2.58 -6.79
N HIS A 110 14.39 -2.41 -6.95
CA HIS A 110 13.42 -3.46 -6.59
C HIS A 110 13.65 -4.75 -7.40
N SER A 111 13.87 -4.65 -8.71
CA SER A 111 14.17 -5.82 -9.56
C SER A 111 15.45 -6.54 -9.10
N LEU A 112 16.53 -5.81 -8.85
CA LEU A 112 17.78 -6.39 -8.33
C LEU A 112 17.59 -7.06 -6.96
N MET A 113 16.75 -6.47 -6.10
CA MET A 113 16.43 -7.03 -4.78
C MET A 113 15.66 -8.35 -4.88
N VAL A 114 14.75 -8.47 -5.84
CA VAL A 114 14.01 -9.71 -6.13
C VAL A 114 14.97 -10.79 -6.64
N GLU A 115 15.82 -10.46 -7.61
CA GLU A 115 16.82 -11.38 -8.18
C GLU A 115 17.79 -11.89 -7.10
N LEU A 116 18.39 -10.97 -6.34
CA LEU A 116 19.36 -11.31 -5.29
C LEU A 116 18.74 -12.08 -4.13
N TYR A 117 17.43 -11.96 -3.88
CA TYR A 117 16.77 -12.75 -2.85
C TYR A 117 16.68 -14.23 -3.23
N GLU A 118 16.45 -14.55 -4.51
CA GLU A 118 16.43 -15.95 -4.95
C GLU A 118 17.81 -16.61 -4.77
N GLU A 119 18.90 -15.83 -4.90
CA GLU A 119 20.28 -16.31 -4.77
C GLU A 119 20.83 -16.27 -3.33
N GLU A 120 20.59 -15.19 -2.60
CA GLU A 120 21.23 -14.88 -1.31
C GLU A 120 20.22 -14.79 -0.14
N GLY A 121 18.94 -15.02 -0.41
CA GLY A 121 17.86 -14.92 0.56
C GLY A 121 17.80 -13.52 1.21
N GLN A 122 17.58 -13.49 2.52
CA GLN A 122 17.49 -12.25 3.30
C GLN A 122 18.81 -11.47 3.43
N ARG A 123 19.90 -11.93 2.84
CA ARG A 123 21.20 -11.28 2.99
C ARG A 123 21.23 -9.93 2.28
N ALA A 124 20.74 -9.86 1.04
CA ALA A 124 20.76 -8.62 0.25
C ALA A 124 20.09 -7.45 1.00
N SER A 125 18.87 -7.66 1.50
CA SER A 125 18.14 -6.66 2.30
C SER A 125 18.96 -6.21 3.53
N ARG A 126 19.59 -7.14 4.24
CA ARG A 126 20.41 -6.81 5.42
C ARG A 126 21.68 -6.03 5.08
N GLU A 127 22.30 -6.27 3.92
CA GLU A 127 23.42 -5.45 3.45
C GLU A 127 22.96 -4.02 3.17
N VAL A 128 21.85 -3.84 2.44
CA VAL A 128 21.34 -2.50 2.11
C VAL A 128 20.89 -1.73 3.37
N LEU A 129 20.25 -2.40 4.33
CA LEU A 129 19.90 -1.78 5.62
C LEU A 129 21.12 -1.39 6.46
N ALA A 130 22.30 -1.93 6.14
CA ALA A 130 23.58 -1.52 6.68
C ALA A 130 24.27 -0.45 5.81
N VAL A 131 23.57 0.24 4.91
CA VAL A 131 24.06 1.47 4.28
C VAL A 131 23.63 2.67 5.12
N LYS A 132 24.52 3.64 5.33
CA LYS A 132 24.23 4.84 6.14
C LYS A 132 23.02 5.58 5.55
N SER A 133 22.02 5.84 6.39
CA SER A 133 20.82 6.62 6.07
C SER A 133 19.91 6.09 4.94
N PHE A 134 20.25 5.01 4.23
CA PHE A 134 19.45 4.56 3.07
C PHE A 134 18.01 4.19 3.46
N PHE A 135 17.82 3.42 4.54
CA PHE A 135 16.48 3.10 5.04
C PHE A 135 15.70 4.36 5.45
N PHE A 136 16.38 5.30 6.11
CA PHE A 136 15.78 6.59 6.47
C PHE A 136 15.34 7.36 5.21
N ARG A 137 16.16 7.43 4.16
CA ARG A 137 15.80 8.09 2.89
C ARG A 137 14.62 7.41 2.19
N ALA A 138 14.54 6.08 2.21
CA ALA A 138 13.39 5.36 1.64
C ALA A 138 12.09 5.69 2.41
N MET A 139 12.16 5.74 3.74
CA MET A 139 11.05 6.18 4.59
C MET A 139 10.68 7.64 4.34
N GLU A 140 11.66 8.52 4.26
CA GLU A 140 11.48 9.95 4.02
C GLU A 140 10.78 10.21 2.68
N LEU A 141 11.27 9.57 1.62
CA LEU A 141 10.66 9.61 0.29
C LEU A 141 9.20 9.15 0.32
N PHE A 142 8.91 8.03 0.99
CA PHE A 142 7.55 7.53 1.12
C PHE A 142 6.63 8.48 1.91
N CYS A 143 7.12 9.04 3.02
CA CYS A 143 6.37 9.96 3.86
C CYS A 143 6.14 11.33 3.21
N PHE A 144 6.85 11.65 2.13
CA PHE A 144 6.81 12.96 1.48
C PHE A 144 5.40 13.35 1.02
N TRP A 145 4.65 12.40 0.45
CA TRP A 145 3.26 12.65 0.02
C TRP A 145 2.37 13.02 1.21
N SER A 146 2.53 12.31 2.32
CA SER A 146 1.64 12.49 3.47
C SER A 146 1.71 13.88 4.09
N LEU A 147 2.81 14.62 3.88
CA LEU A 147 3.01 15.98 4.38
C LEU A 147 2.26 17.06 3.57
N LEU A 148 1.86 16.79 2.33
CA LEU A 148 1.17 17.79 1.50
C LEU A 148 -0.32 17.88 1.83
N ALA A 149 -0.95 19.04 1.65
CA ALA A 149 -2.41 19.14 1.70
C ALA A 149 -3.07 18.55 0.43
N ASP A 150 -4.35 18.22 0.49
CA ASP A 150 -5.07 17.58 -0.64
C ASP A 150 -5.23 18.50 -1.87
N ASP A 151 -5.07 19.81 -1.70
CA ASP A 151 -5.39 20.84 -2.70
C ASP A 151 -4.18 21.42 -3.45
N THR A 152 -2.96 21.00 -3.12
CA THR A 152 -1.76 21.46 -3.81
C THR A 152 -1.62 20.71 -5.14
N LEU A 153 -1.90 21.29 -6.32
CA LEU A 153 -2.12 20.53 -7.58
C LEU A 153 -0.91 20.36 -8.54
N PHE A 154 0.07 21.28 -8.60
CA PHE A 154 1.07 21.29 -9.70
C PHE A 154 2.46 20.75 -9.34
N VAL A 155 2.91 20.87 -8.09
CA VAL A 155 4.14 20.21 -7.58
C VAL A 155 3.87 18.73 -7.27
N LEU A 156 2.60 18.29 -7.38
CA LEU A 156 2.20 16.93 -7.07
C LEU A 156 2.96 15.91 -7.86
N GLU A 157 3.15 16.07 -9.17
CA GLU A 157 3.66 14.95 -9.96
C GLU A 157 5.08 14.55 -9.53
N GLY A 158 5.97 15.52 -9.33
CA GLY A 158 7.32 15.24 -8.80
C GLY A 158 7.29 14.66 -7.39
N VAL A 159 6.50 15.24 -6.48
CA VAL A 159 6.37 14.75 -5.10
C VAL A 159 5.78 13.34 -5.03
N ARG A 160 4.76 13.09 -5.85
CA ARG A 160 4.15 11.79 -6.06
C ARG A 160 5.19 10.79 -6.55
N LEU A 161 5.97 11.13 -7.57
CA LEU A 161 7.04 10.26 -8.09
C LEU A 161 8.07 9.92 -6.99
N LEU A 162 8.39 10.87 -6.11
CA LEU A 162 9.25 10.60 -4.94
C LEU A 162 8.61 9.64 -3.94
N ALA A 163 7.32 9.77 -3.66
CA ALA A 163 6.59 8.86 -2.78
C ALA A 163 6.38 7.47 -3.39
N ASP A 164 6.16 7.41 -4.70
CA ASP A 164 6.16 6.18 -5.49
C ASP A 164 7.53 5.51 -5.42
N ALA A 165 8.61 6.29 -5.60
CA ALA A 165 9.98 5.81 -5.45
C ALA A 165 10.21 5.24 -4.03
N GLY A 166 9.83 5.99 -2.99
CA GLY A 166 9.88 5.53 -1.60
C GLY A 166 9.11 4.22 -1.37
N SER A 167 7.91 4.09 -1.96
CA SER A 167 7.10 2.87 -1.91
C SER A 167 7.85 1.68 -2.51
N ILE A 168 8.44 1.85 -3.69
CA ILE A 168 9.20 0.82 -4.40
C ILE A 168 10.49 0.45 -3.64
N LEU A 169 11.21 1.42 -3.11
CA LEU A 169 12.42 1.18 -2.29
C LEU A 169 12.08 0.37 -1.04
N LEU A 170 11.03 0.76 -0.31
CA LEU A 170 10.53 0.01 0.83
C LEU A 170 10.10 -1.40 0.41
N ALA A 171 9.40 -1.55 -0.71
CA ALA A 171 9.02 -2.86 -1.24
C ALA A 171 10.23 -3.78 -1.47
N GLY A 172 11.32 -3.25 -2.04
CA GLY A 172 12.56 -3.99 -2.27
C GLY A 172 13.25 -4.38 -0.96
N LEU A 173 13.32 -3.46 0.01
CA LEU A 173 13.89 -3.73 1.34
C LEU A 173 13.11 -4.77 2.13
N LEU A 174 11.78 -4.80 1.96
CA LEU A 174 10.88 -5.76 2.60
C LEU A 174 10.89 -7.13 1.92
N TYR A 175 11.43 -7.25 0.70
CA TYR A 175 11.44 -8.52 -0.02
C TYR A 175 12.22 -9.58 0.77
N GLY A 176 11.52 -10.66 1.12
CA GLY A 176 12.04 -11.70 2.02
C GLY A 176 12.24 -11.33 3.50
N ASN A 177 12.11 -10.06 3.91
CA ASN A 177 12.47 -9.59 5.24
C ASN A 177 11.25 -9.44 6.18
N ASP A 178 10.74 -10.57 6.65
CA ASP A 178 9.57 -10.64 7.54
C ASP A 178 9.73 -9.79 8.81
N ARG A 179 10.96 -9.67 9.31
CA ARG A 179 11.19 -8.92 10.54
C ARG A 179 11.12 -7.41 10.30
N LEU A 180 11.67 -6.93 9.19
CA LEU A 180 11.50 -5.53 8.79
C LEU A 180 10.02 -5.19 8.63
N ARG A 181 9.22 -6.06 7.99
CA ARG A 181 7.77 -5.88 7.86
C ARG A 181 7.10 -5.66 9.21
N LEU A 182 7.40 -6.51 10.19
CA LEU A 182 6.81 -6.38 11.54
C LEU A 182 7.21 -5.09 12.23
N LEU A 183 8.46 -4.63 12.08
CA LEU A 183 8.91 -3.38 12.69
C LEU A 183 8.33 -2.16 11.97
N LEU A 184 8.18 -2.23 10.65
CA LEU A 184 7.59 -1.17 9.85
C LEU A 184 6.12 -0.94 10.23
N TRP A 185 5.37 -2.02 10.43
CA TRP A 185 4.00 -1.96 10.98
C TRP A 185 3.91 -1.40 12.41
N GLN A 186 5.01 -1.35 13.16
CA GLN A 186 5.07 -0.73 14.48
C GLN A 186 5.43 0.77 14.41
N SER A 187 5.84 1.28 13.25
CA SER A 187 6.11 2.71 13.07
C SER A 187 4.83 3.48 12.81
N ASP A 188 4.58 4.49 13.63
CA ASP A 188 3.43 5.38 13.49
C ASP A 188 3.56 6.27 12.25
N ASP A 189 4.76 6.77 11.96
CA ASP A 189 5.05 7.54 10.73
C ASP A 189 4.72 6.73 9.48
N PHE A 190 5.13 5.46 9.44
CA PHE A 190 4.82 4.58 8.32
C PHE A 190 3.32 4.36 8.15
N LYS A 191 2.60 4.03 9.25
CA LYS A 191 1.14 3.82 9.22
C LYS A 191 0.43 5.08 8.76
N TRP A 192 0.82 6.24 9.28
CA TRP A 192 0.26 7.53 8.87
C TRP A 192 0.51 7.80 7.38
N ALA A 193 1.74 7.62 6.91
CA ALA A 193 2.11 7.82 5.51
C ALA A 193 1.33 6.89 4.57
N LEU A 194 1.23 5.61 4.92
CA LEU A 194 0.47 4.63 4.14
C LEU A 194 -1.02 4.95 4.08
N LYS A 195 -1.61 5.34 5.22
CA LYS A 195 -3.03 5.72 5.30
C LYS A 195 -3.33 6.95 4.44
N ASN A 196 -2.45 7.94 4.48
CA ASN A 196 -2.58 9.14 3.64
C ASN A 196 -2.32 8.86 2.16
N ALA A 197 -1.34 8.02 1.82
CA ALA A 197 -1.10 7.63 0.44
C ALA A 197 -2.35 6.95 -0.16
N ILE A 198 -2.99 6.04 0.58
CA ILE A 198 -4.24 5.38 0.16
C ILE A 198 -5.36 6.41 -0.09
N ARG A 199 -5.55 7.36 0.82
CA ARG A 199 -6.62 8.37 0.74
C ARG A 199 -6.41 9.36 -0.40
N LYS A 200 -5.19 9.86 -0.54
CA LYS A 200 -4.83 10.91 -1.50
C LYS A 200 -4.62 10.39 -2.91
N LEU A 201 -4.48 9.08 -3.08
CA LEU A 201 -4.37 8.44 -4.38
C LEU A 201 -5.69 8.56 -5.13
N GLN A 202 -5.91 9.71 -5.78
CA GLN A 202 -7.00 9.90 -6.72
C GLN A 202 -6.56 9.39 -8.09
N VAL A 203 -7.34 8.47 -8.63
CA VAL A 203 -7.06 7.77 -9.87
C VAL A 203 -8.33 7.74 -10.69
N ASP A 204 -8.21 8.19 -11.92
CA ASP A 204 -9.18 7.98 -12.98
C ASP A 204 -8.71 6.82 -13.87
N LYS A 205 -9.45 6.57 -14.95
CA LYS A 205 -9.12 5.49 -15.88
C LYS A 205 -7.73 5.68 -16.51
N GLU A 206 -7.40 6.90 -16.93
CA GLU A 206 -6.15 7.23 -17.63
C GLU A 206 -4.92 7.16 -16.71
N THR A 207 -5.14 7.42 -15.42
CA THR A 207 -4.11 7.44 -14.38
C THR A 207 -4.16 6.21 -13.47
N SER A 208 -4.95 5.20 -13.82
CA SER A 208 -5.17 4.01 -12.99
C SER A 208 -3.88 3.26 -12.68
N PHE A 209 -2.90 3.27 -13.59
CA PHE A 209 -1.57 2.69 -13.40
C PHE A 209 -0.81 3.25 -12.19
N ARG A 210 -1.19 4.44 -11.69
CA ARG A 210 -0.58 5.07 -10.50
C ARG A 210 -0.79 4.27 -9.21
N ILE A 211 -1.70 3.30 -9.17
CA ILE A 211 -1.83 2.40 -8.02
C ILE A 211 -0.64 1.44 -7.88
N TRP A 212 0.18 1.28 -8.93
CA TRP A 212 1.21 0.24 -9.00
C TRP A 212 2.29 0.31 -7.92
N PRO A 213 2.88 1.47 -7.59
CA PRO A 213 3.90 1.56 -6.54
C PRO A 213 3.35 1.17 -5.17
N LEU A 214 2.14 1.62 -4.84
CA LEU A 214 1.45 1.27 -3.62
C LEU A 214 1.09 -0.22 -3.58
N TYR A 215 0.57 -0.78 -4.68
CA TYR A 215 0.32 -2.21 -4.81
C TYR A 215 1.59 -3.05 -4.59
N THR A 216 2.71 -2.62 -5.16
CA THR A 216 4.02 -3.27 -5.01
C THR A 216 4.46 -3.27 -3.55
N LEU A 217 4.33 -2.12 -2.86
CA LEU A 217 4.60 -2.01 -1.43
C LEU A 217 3.70 -2.95 -0.60
N LEU A 218 2.39 -2.98 -0.87
CA LEU A 218 1.45 -3.86 -0.16
C LEU A 218 1.74 -5.35 -0.38
N CYS A 219 2.14 -5.74 -1.60
CA CYS A 219 2.61 -7.10 -1.87
C CYS A 219 3.80 -7.46 -0.98
N SER A 220 4.79 -6.58 -0.91
CA SER A 220 5.97 -6.80 -0.06
C SER A 220 5.67 -6.72 1.44
N LEU A 221 4.67 -5.95 1.89
CA LEU A 221 4.24 -5.89 3.30
C LEU A 221 3.50 -7.15 3.75
N GLN A 222 2.77 -7.78 2.83
CA GLN A 222 2.02 -9.02 3.10
C GLN A 222 2.88 -10.27 2.94
N GLY A 223 4.08 -10.11 2.40
CA GLY A 223 5.01 -11.19 2.18
C GLY A 223 4.66 -12.08 1.00
N THR A 224 5.59 -12.96 0.66
CA THR A 224 5.39 -13.93 -0.41
C THR A 224 4.71 -15.16 0.17
N GLN A 225 3.93 -15.89 -0.66
CA GLN A 225 3.34 -17.17 -0.27
C GLN A 225 4.38 -18.15 0.31
N ARG A 226 5.64 -18.05 -0.15
CA ARG A 226 6.77 -18.83 0.37
C ARG A 226 7.07 -18.58 1.85
N THR A 227 6.88 -17.36 2.33
CA THR A 227 7.17 -16.99 3.73
C THR A 227 6.05 -17.38 4.70
N GLY A 228 4.83 -17.64 4.19
CA GLY A 228 3.64 -17.79 5.03
C GLY A 228 3.36 -16.57 5.92
N PHE A 229 3.98 -15.42 5.60
CA PHE A 229 3.77 -14.20 6.36
C PHE A 229 2.34 -13.70 6.15
N SER A 230 1.74 -13.24 7.24
CA SER A 230 0.44 -12.56 7.26
C SER A 230 0.52 -11.37 8.20
N ILE A 231 -0.19 -10.28 7.90
CA ILE A 231 -0.18 -9.10 8.77
C ILE A 231 -0.90 -9.48 10.06
N PRO A 232 -0.37 -9.26 11.26
CA PRO A 232 -1.10 -9.64 12.46
C PRO A 232 -2.42 -8.87 12.62
N HIS A 233 -3.47 -9.51 13.12
CA HIS A 233 -4.80 -8.88 13.31
C HIS A 233 -4.72 -7.55 14.08
N GLU A 234 -4.00 -7.51 15.20
CA GLU A 234 -3.86 -6.30 16.01
C GLU A 234 -3.13 -5.16 15.28
N VAL A 235 -2.29 -5.47 14.30
CA VAL A 235 -1.65 -4.46 13.44
C VAL A 235 -2.69 -3.81 12.54
N VAL A 236 -3.57 -4.60 11.91
CA VAL A 236 -4.66 -4.09 11.06
C VAL A 236 -5.63 -3.22 11.87
N MET A 237 -5.97 -3.66 13.08
CA MET A 237 -6.79 -2.85 14.01
C MET A 237 -6.10 -1.53 14.35
N SER A 238 -4.81 -1.58 14.72
CA SER A 238 -4.04 -0.38 15.06
C SER A 238 -3.88 0.58 13.88
N PHE A 239 -3.80 0.06 12.65
CA PHE A 239 -3.67 0.86 11.43
C PHE A 239 -4.98 1.57 11.09
N ASN A 240 -6.12 0.87 11.18
CA ASN A 240 -7.42 1.46 10.89
C ASN A 240 -7.89 2.41 11.98
N GLY A 241 -7.63 2.08 13.25
CA GLY A 241 -7.89 2.95 14.41
C GLY A 241 -6.80 4.00 14.66
N PHE A 242 -5.76 4.07 13.84
CA PHE A 242 -4.66 5.02 14.02
C PHE A 242 -5.20 6.46 13.92
N LYS A 243 -4.98 7.22 15.00
CA LYS A 243 -5.15 8.67 15.04
C LYS A 243 -3.76 9.26 15.24
N PRO A 244 -3.28 10.17 14.37
CA PRO A 244 -2.06 10.89 14.66
C PRO A 244 -2.29 11.65 15.98
N GLU A 245 -1.33 11.58 16.89
CA GLU A 245 -1.29 12.51 18.01
C GLU A 245 -1.10 13.90 17.40
N VAL A 246 -2.21 14.59 17.14
CA VAL A 246 -2.18 16.01 16.87
C VAL A 246 -1.63 16.59 18.14
N GLY A 247 -0.38 17.06 18.10
CA GLY A 247 0.31 17.65 19.23
C GLY A 247 -0.54 18.81 19.75
N GLY A 248 -1.47 18.49 20.64
CA GLY A 248 -2.15 19.44 21.48
C GLY A 248 -1.04 20.01 22.31
N GLY A 249 -0.49 21.14 21.86
CA GLY A 249 0.11 22.06 22.78
C GLY A 249 -0.96 22.25 23.84
N GLU A 250 -0.75 21.66 25.01
CA GLU A 250 -1.48 22.02 26.20
C GLU A 250 -1.28 23.53 26.29
N GLU A 251 -2.25 24.29 25.81
CA GLU A 251 -2.44 25.65 26.25
C GLU A 251 -2.61 25.50 27.75
N GLY A 252 -1.51 25.74 28.47
CA GLY A 252 -1.48 25.83 29.91
C GLY A 252 -2.48 26.91 30.29
N GLY A 253 -3.73 26.51 30.46
CA GLY A 253 -4.75 27.28 31.13
C GLY A 253 -4.24 27.49 32.53
N ALA A 254 -3.55 28.61 32.73
CA ALA A 254 -3.20 29.13 34.03
C ALA A 254 -4.52 29.40 34.77
N ALA A 255 -5.02 28.38 35.47
CA ALA A 255 -6.04 28.56 36.47
C ALA A 255 -5.42 29.37 37.60
N GLY A 256 -5.76 30.67 37.62
CA GLY A 256 -5.51 31.54 38.75
C GLY A 256 -6.17 30.97 40.01
N GLY A 257 -5.34 30.52 40.94
CA GLY A 257 -5.70 30.25 42.32
C GLY A 257 -4.81 31.09 43.23
N ALA A 258 -5.36 32.19 43.74
CA ALA A 258 -4.71 33.09 44.67
C ALA A 258 -4.53 32.44 46.06
N GLY A 259 -3.38 32.68 46.69
CA GLY A 259 -3.23 32.63 48.16
C GLY A 259 -1.98 31.92 48.68
N GLY A 260 -0.93 32.68 49.01
CA GLY A 260 0.19 32.19 49.81
C GLY A 260 1.38 33.14 49.85
N VAL A 261 1.55 33.85 50.97
CA VAL A 261 2.57 34.88 51.22
C VAL A 261 3.79 34.28 51.95
N PHE A 262 4.98 34.86 51.69
CA PHE A 262 6.30 34.72 52.35
C PHE A 262 7.17 33.49 51.95
N GLY A 263 8.45 33.61 51.61
CA GLY A 263 9.35 34.75 51.51
C GLY A 263 10.78 34.35 51.07
N GLY A 264 11.51 35.33 50.52
CA GLY A 264 12.96 35.56 50.64
C GLY A 264 13.97 34.56 50.05
N GLY A 265 14.69 34.98 49.02
CA GLY A 265 15.98 34.38 48.62
C GLY A 265 16.46 34.83 47.23
N GLU A 266 17.28 35.87 47.18
CA GLU A 266 18.07 36.30 46.02
C GLU A 266 19.00 35.19 45.52
N GLU A 267 19.12 35.00 44.19
CA GLU A 267 20.37 35.23 43.46
C GLU A 267 20.18 35.11 41.94
N ARG A 268 20.95 35.94 41.23
CA ARG A 268 20.94 36.17 39.78
C ARG A 268 21.54 34.98 39.01
N GLY A 269 20.97 34.68 37.85
CA GLY A 269 21.55 33.80 36.85
C GLY A 269 20.97 34.09 35.47
N ASP A 270 21.76 34.80 34.68
CA ASP A 270 21.53 35.22 33.31
C ASP A 270 21.27 34.02 32.37
N ALA A 271 20.16 34.05 31.62
CA ALA A 271 19.92 33.15 30.49
C ALA A 271 18.93 33.81 29.51
N GLY A 272 19.45 34.21 28.35
CA GLY A 272 18.67 34.73 27.24
C GLY A 272 17.67 33.69 26.72
N GLY A 273 16.39 33.93 27.00
CA GLY A 273 15.29 33.22 26.39
C GLY A 273 14.98 33.83 25.03
N GLU A 274 15.43 33.19 23.95
CA GLU A 274 14.88 33.44 22.61
C GLU A 274 13.43 32.93 22.58
N GLY A 275 12.50 33.85 22.85
CA GLY A 275 11.10 33.66 22.53
C GLY A 275 10.93 33.61 21.01
N ARG A 276 10.60 32.42 20.48
CA ARG A 276 10.08 32.30 19.12
C ARG A 276 8.58 32.02 19.18
N VAL A 277 7.85 33.09 18.91
CA VAL A 277 6.41 33.15 18.62
C VAL A 277 6.11 32.24 17.44
N PHE A 278 5.20 31.28 17.60
CA PHE A 278 4.53 30.63 16.47
C PHE A 278 3.21 31.37 16.24
N CYS A 279 3.11 32.05 15.11
CA CYS A 279 1.84 32.51 14.59
C CYS A 279 1.01 31.30 14.17
N ARG A 280 -0.02 30.97 14.95
CA ARG A 280 -1.26 30.43 14.39
C ARG A 280 -2.26 31.57 14.41
N GLU A 281 -2.15 32.46 13.43
CA GLU A 281 -3.20 33.45 13.21
C GLU A 281 -4.43 32.69 12.69
N GLY A 282 -5.50 32.78 13.47
CA GLY A 282 -6.77 32.15 13.19
C GLY A 282 -7.41 32.72 11.94
N GLU A 283 -7.72 31.83 11.01
CA GLU A 283 -8.97 31.94 10.26
C GLU A 283 -9.96 30.99 10.93
N GLU A 284 -10.79 31.55 11.81
CA GLU A 284 -12.01 30.94 12.35
C GLU A 284 -13.02 30.79 11.20
N GLY A 285 -12.79 29.79 10.36
CA GLY A 285 -13.68 29.42 9.24
C GLY A 285 -13.47 27.98 8.76
N GLY A 286 -12.68 27.19 9.50
CA GLY A 286 -12.33 25.84 9.15
C GLY A 286 -13.55 24.92 9.16
N VAL A 287 -13.97 24.50 7.97
CA VAL A 287 -14.71 23.25 7.79
C VAL A 287 -13.85 22.17 8.44
N GLU A 288 -14.15 21.79 9.68
CA GLU A 288 -13.57 20.59 10.28
C GLU A 288 -13.85 19.45 9.30
N SER A 289 -12.82 18.94 8.61
CA SER A 289 -12.94 17.72 7.81
C SER A 289 -13.18 16.57 8.79
N LYS A 290 -14.46 16.38 9.12
CA LYS A 290 -14.96 15.49 10.19
C LYS A 290 -14.54 14.02 10.02
N ASP A 291 -13.93 13.64 8.90
CA ASP A 291 -13.76 12.26 8.49
C ASP A 291 -12.31 11.72 8.51
N ASP A 292 -11.30 12.52 8.86
CA ASP A 292 -9.91 12.06 8.72
C ASP A 292 -9.47 10.98 9.72
N THR A 293 -10.27 10.67 10.74
CA THR A 293 -9.93 9.63 11.72
C THR A 293 -10.57 8.26 11.42
N GLY A 294 -11.42 8.18 10.41
CA GLY A 294 -12.09 6.93 10.04
C GLY A 294 -11.14 5.81 9.62
N PRO A 295 -11.61 4.55 9.59
CA PRO A 295 -10.93 3.46 8.91
C PRO A 295 -10.62 3.80 7.45
N ILE A 296 -9.73 3.06 6.82
CA ILE A 296 -9.41 3.30 5.41
C ILE A 296 -10.63 3.00 4.53
N ASP A 297 -10.94 3.91 3.62
CA ASP A 297 -11.85 3.66 2.50
C ASP A 297 -11.00 3.33 1.27
N VAL A 298 -11.21 2.16 0.69
CA VAL A 298 -10.47 1.67 -0.49
C VAL A 298 -11.37 1.61 -1.73
N SER A 299 -12.56 2.22 -1.68
CA SER A 299 -13.57 2.10 -2.74
C SER A 299 -13.07 2.62 -4.09
N HIS A 300 -12.43 3.79 -4.12
CA HIS A 300 -11.82 4.37 -5.32
C HIS A 300 -10.67 3.51 -5.87
N ILE A 301 -9.88 2.91 -4.98
CA ILE A 301 -8.77 2.02 -5.37
C ILE A 301 -9.30 0.72 -5.98
N LEU A 302 -10.39 0.15 -5.45
CA LEU A 302 -11.00 -1.07 -6.00
C LEU A 302 -11.50 -0.85 -7.43
N ARG A 303 -11.98 0.35 -7.76
CA ARG A 303 -12.34 0.71 -9.15
C ARG A 303 -11.11 0.89 -10.02
N ALA A 304 -10.07 1.57 -9.54
CA ALA A 304 -8.82 1.71 -10.29
C ALA A 304 -8.11 0.37 -10.55
N ALA A 305 -8.19 -0.54 -9.59
CA ALA A 305 -7.74 -1.92 -9.76
C ALA A 305 -8.42 -2.61 -10.94
N PHE A 306 -9.69 -2.29 -11.23
CA PHE A 306 -10.41 -2.84 -12.37
C PHE A 306 -9.84 -2.30 -13.68
N TRP A 307 -9.61 -0.99 -13.79
CA TRP A 307 -9.02 -0.40 -14.99
C TRP A 307 -7.62 -0.96 -15.27
N VAL A 308 -6.77 -1.02 -14.25
CA VAL A 308 -5.43 -1.64 -14.34
C VAL A 308 -5.51 -3.12 -14.75
N ALA A 309 -6.50 -3.85 -14.25
CA ALA A 309 -6.72 -5.24 -14.64
C ALA A 309 -7.28 -5.37 -16.08
N ALA A 310 -8.09 -4.43 -16.54
CA ALA A 310 -8.68 -4.41 -17.88
C ALA A 310 -7.65 -4.08 -18.97
N GLU A 311 -6.75 -3.13 -18.71
CA GLU A 311 -5.69 -2.75 -19.65
C GLU A 311 -4.67 -3.86 -19.89
N GLY A 312 -4.50 -4.77 -18.93
CA GLY A 312 -3.63 -5.94 -19.08
C GLY A 312 -2.12 -5.60 -19.09
N HIS A 313 -1.72 -4.40 -18.67
CA HIS A 313 -0.32 -3.94 -18.62
C HIS A 313 0.59 -4.67 -17.60
N TRP A 314 0.16 -5.81 -17.08
CA TRP A 314 0.92 -6.55 -16.08
C TRP A 314 2.08 -7.29 -16.77
N SER A 315 3.28 -7.03 -16.25
CA SER A 315 4.59 -7.55 -16.68
C SER A 315 4.59 -8.88 -17.43
N ASN A 316 5.50 -9.02 -18.39
CA ASN A 316 5.80 -10.13 -19.31
C ASN A 316 5.85 -11.58 -18.76
N GLN A 317 5.52 -11.84 -17.49
CA GLN A 317 5.88 -13.08 -16.79
C GLN A 317 4.75 -14.11 -16.61
N SER A 318 3.51 -13.85 -17.03
CA SER A 318 2.51 -14.93 -17.04
C SER A 318 1.44 -14.72 -18.12
N PRO A 319 1.45 -15.54 -19.20
CA PRO A 319 0.39 -15.47 -20.20
C PRO A 319 -0.96 -15.88 -19.57
N ALA A 320 -1.98 -15.06 -19.81
CA ALA A 320 -3.41 -15.35 -19.68
C ALA A 320 -4.04 -15.43 -18.28
N LYS A 321 -3.64 -14.59 -17.32
CA LYS A 321 -4.58 -14.29 -16.22
C LYS A 321 -5.86 -13.65 -16.79
N SER A 322 -7.01 -14.07 -16.30
CA SER A 322 -8.30 -13.43 -16.58
C SER A 322 -8.39 -12.05 -15.92
N LEU A 323 -9.40 -11.26 -16.31
CA LEU A 323 -9.67 -9.95 -15.73
C LEU A 323 -9.88 -10.05 -14.20
N PHE A 324 -10.73 -10.98 -13.76
CA PHE A 324 -11.03 -11.13 -12.33
C PHE A 324 -9.80 -11.59 -11.52
N GLU A 325 -8.92 -12.45 -12.04
CA GLU A 325 -7.69 -12.86 -11.33
C GLU A 325 -6.72 -11.68 -11.13
N ARG A 326 -6.58 -10.82 -12.15
CA ARG A 326 -5.73 -9.61 -12.02
C ARG A 326 -6.33 -8.64 -11.01
N TRP A 327 -7.63 -8.38 -11.11
CA TRP A 327 -8.35 -7.50 -10.20
C TRP A 327 -8.31 -8.03 -8.75
N ALA A 328 -8.64 -9.30 -8.54
CA ALA A 328 -8.68 -9.92 -7.22
C ALA A 328 -7.29 -9.92 -6.55
N SER A 329 -6.22 -10.13 -7.33
CA SER A 329 -4.85 -10.02 -6.82
C SER A 329 -4.55 -8.63 -6.25
N ILE A 330 -5.12 -7.55 -6.79
CA ILE A 330 -4.99 -6.18 -6.26
C ILE A 330 -5.93 -5.99 -5.08
N ALA A 331 -7.21 -6.31 -5.25
CA ALA A 331 -8.24 -6.13 -4.24
C ALA A 331 -7.92 -6.87 -2.93
N GLU A 332 -7.36 -8.09 -3.01
CA GLU A 332 -6.90 -8.87 -1.86
C GLU A 332 -5.86 -8.09 -1.04
N ARG A 333 -4.94 -7.35 -1.69
CA ARG A 333 -3.94 -6.56 -0.97
C ARG A 333 -4.58 -5.46 -0.12
N PHE A 334 -5.61 -4.81 -0.64
CA PHE A 334 -6.35 -3.79 0.10
C PHE A 334 -7.28 -4.41 1.16
N LYS A 335 -7.91 -5.56 0.85
CA LYS A 335 -8.70 -6.35 1.81
C LYS A 335 -7.89 -6.68 3.06
N MET A 336 -6.65 -7.12 2.89
CA MET A 336 -5.78 -7.57 3.98
C MET A 336 -5.31 -6.47 4.95
N ILE A 337 -5.41 -5.18 4.57
CA ILE A 337 -5.10 -4.03 5.46
C ILE A 337 -6.35 -3.30 5.95
N SER A 338 -7.53 -3.71 5.50
CA SER A 338 -8.81 -3.11 5.86
C SER A 338 -9.47 -3.86 7.02
N LEU A 339 -10.33 -3.17 7.77
CA LEU A 339 -11.33 -3.86 8.60
C LEU A 339 -12.35 -4.54 7.69
N ARG A 340 -12.89 -5.68 8.12
CA ARG A 340 -13.83 -6.48 7.34
C ARG A 340 -15.04 -5.67 6.88
N GLU A 341 -15.75 -5.07 7.83
CA GLU A 341 -16.93 -4.26 7.56
C GLU A 341 -16.61 -3.07 6.64
N ASN A 342 -15.48 -2.39 6.88
CA ASN A 342 -15.07 -1.26 6.04
C ASN A 342 -14.71 -1.68 4.61
N PHE A 343 -14.07 -2.84 4.43
CA PHE A 343 -13.80 -3.36 3.11
C PHE A 343 -15.10 -3.72 2.37
N THR A 344 -16.02 -4.43 3.04
CA THR A 344 -17.32 -4.79 2.46
C THR A 344 -18.13 -3.54 2.09
N GLN A 345 -18.12 -2.51 2.94
CA GLN A 345 -18.75 -1.22 2.61
C GLN A 345 -18.06 -0.52 1.44
N ALA A 346 -16.73 -0.49 1.42
CA ALA A 346 -15.96 0.11 0.32
C ALA A 346 -16.27 -0.60 -1.00
N ALA A 347 -16.22 -1.93 -1.02
CA ALA A 347 -16.58 -2.77 -2.16
C ALA A 347 -18.00 -2.50 -2.67
N ARG A 348 -18.98 -2.37 -1.77
CA ARG A 348 -20.35 -1.99 -2.13
C ARG A 348 -20.36 -0.62 -2.80
N ARG A 349 -19.70 0.39 -2.23
CA ARG A 349 -19.67 1.75 -2.79
C ARG A 349 -18.96 1.81 -4.15
N THR A 350 -17.89 1.03 -4.34
CA THR A 350 -17.05 1.01 -5.56
C THR A 350 -17.86 0.90 -6.85
N PHE A 351 -18.91 0.07 -6.84
CA PHE A 351 -19.64 -0.30 -8.04
C PHE A 351 -21.11 0.11 -8.02
N VAL A 352 -21.57 0.97 -7.11
CA VAL A 352 -23.03 1.23 -6.97
C VAL A 352 -23.59 2.18 -8.03
N GLY A 353 -22.81 3.12 -8.55
CA GLY A 353 -23.33 4.13 -9.46
C GLY A 353 -23.58 3.63 -10.89
N GLU A 354 -24.29 4.44 -11.67
CA GLU A 354 -24.69 4.13 -13.04
C GLU A 354 -23.48 4.06 -13.98
N GLU A 355 -22.50 4.95 -13.80
CA GLU A 355 -21.26 4.98 -14.58
C GLU A 355 -20.36 3.76 -14.30
N GLU A 356 -20.44 3.21 -13.09
CA GLU A 356 -19.71 2.05 -12.62
C GLU A 356 -20.34 0.73 -13.06
N SER A 357 -21.60 0.75 -13.51
CA SER A 357 -22.37 -0.47 -13.80
C SER A 357 -21.78 -1.30 -14.94
N ALA A 358 -21.14 -0.65 -15.93
CA ALA A 358 -20.45 -1.33 -17.00
C ALA A 358 -19.23 -2.11 -16.49
N ASP A 359 -18.40 -1.46 -15.66
CA ASP A 359 -17.21 -2.04 -15.04
C ASP A 359 -17.60 -3.24 -14.13
N ALA A 360 -18.64 -3.04 -13.31
CA ALA A 360 -19.17 -4.07 -12.41
C ALA A 360 -19.67 -5.30 -13.17
N LEU A 361 -20.43 -5.10 -14.25
CA LEU A 361 -20.99 -6.17 -15.05
C LEU A 361 -19.91 -6.93 -15.82
N GLU A 362 -18.88 -6.25 -16.32
CA GLU A 362 -17.74 -6.88 -16.98
C GLU A 362 -16.95 -7.76 -16.00
N LEU A 363 -16.62 -7.23 -14.82
CA LEU A 363 -15.92 -7.97 -13.77
C LEU A 363 -16.74 -9.18 -13.30
N PHE A 364 -18.04 -9.00 -13.05
CA PHE A 364 -18.95 -10.08 -12.67
C PHE A 364 -18.98 -11.19 -13.73
N LYS A 365 -19.20 -10.83 -15.01
CA LYS A 365 -19.23 -11.80 -16.11
C LYS A 365 -17.92 -12.55 -16.23
N SER A 366 -16.78 -11.87 -16.06
CA SER A 366 -15.47 -12.52 -16.03
C SER A 366 -15.39 -13.54 -14.89
N ALA A 367 -15.82 -13.16 -13.68
CA ALA A 367 -15.76 -14.00 -12.48
C ALA A 367 -16.68 -15.23 -12.51
N VAL A 368 -17.76 -15.24 -13.28
CA VAL A 368 -18.66 -16.40 -13.41
C VAL A 368 -18.37 -17.27 -14.64
N SER A 369 -17.53 -16.80 -15.55
CA SER A 369 -17.20 -17.49 -16.81
C SER A 369 -15.91 -18.32 -16.73
N GLY A 370 -15.79 -19.33 -17.59
CA GLY A 370 -14.52 -20.07 -17.76
C GLY A 370 -14.11 -20.93 -16.57
N VAL A 371 -15.06 -21.31 -15.70
CA VAL A 371 -14.82 -22.11 -14.47
C VAL A 371 -14.16 -23.46 -14.80
N GLU A 372 -14.46 -24.03 -15.96
CA GLU A 372 -13.85 -25.24 -16.48
C GLU A 372 -12.33 -25.13 -16.69
N ASN A 373 -11.81 -23.91 -16.78
CA ASN A 373 -10.38 -23.65 -16.97
C ASN A 373 -9.62 -23.49 -15.64
N ASP A 374 -10.29 -23.61 -14.49
CA ASP A 374 -9.68 -23.41 -13.16
C ASP A 374 -8.76 -24.57 -12.73
N GLY A 375 -8.63 -25.60 -13.57
CA GLY A 375 -7.84 -26.79 -13.28
C GLY A 375 -8.62 -27.85 -12.50
N PRO A 376 -7.99 -28.97 -12.12
CA PRO A 376 -8.66 -30.06 -11.43
C PRO A 376 -9.08 -29.66 -10.00
N PRO A 377 -10.11 -30.30 -9.41
CA PRO A 377 -10.62 -30.01 -8.05
C PRO A 377 -9.56 -30.03 -6.94
N ASN A 378 -8.44 -30.73 -7.17
CA ASN A 378 -7.37 -30.92 -6.19
C ASN A 378 -6.17 -29.98 -6.36
N CYS A 379 -6.26 -29.01 -7.27
CA CYS A 379 -5.20 -28.04 -7.55
C CYS A 379 -5.24 -26.87 -6.54
N PRO A 380 -4.16 -26.53 -5.81
CA PRO A 380 -4.12 -25.34 -4.95
C PRO A 380 -4.49 -24.04 -5.69
N GLU A 381 -4.12 -23.94 -6.95
CA GLU A 381 -4.45 -22.83 -7.85
C GLU A 381 -5.96 -22.69 -8.06
N ARG A 382 -6.72 -23.81 -8.07
CA ARG A 382 -8.18 -23.78 -8.21
C ARG A 382 -8.83 -23.17 -6.97
N ALA A 383 -8.40 -23.56 -5.77
CA ALA A 383 -8.91 -22.99 -4.53
C ALA A 383 -8.63 -21.48 -4.45
N ARG A 384 -7.45 -21.05 -4.92
CA ARG A 384 -7.14 -19.62 -5.06
C ARG A 384 -8.05 -18.91 -6.06
N ARG A 385 -8.22 -19.46 -7.27
CA ARG A 385 -9.13 -18.88 -8.29
C ARG A 385 -10.56 -18.80 -7.79
N LEU A 386 -11.01 -19.80 -7.04
CA LEU A 386 -12.34 -19.81 -6.44
C LEU A 386 -12.51 -18.64 -5.48
N TRP A 387 -11.52 -18.37 -4.64
CA TRP A 387 -11.50 -17.20 -3.76
C TRP A 387 -11.53 -15.88 -4.55
N ASP A 388 -10.72 -15.78 -5.61
CA ASP A 388 -10.68 -14.60 -6.49
C ASP A 388 -12.04 -14.33 -7.16
N ARG A 389 -12.75 -15.38 -7.60
CA ARG A 389 -14.10 -15.30 -8.17
C ARG A 389 -15.12 -14.85 -7.13
N LEU A 390 -15.10 -15.45 -5.94
CA LEU A 390 -16.03 -15.10 -4.86
C LEU A 390 -15.84 -13.65 -4.42
N LEU A 391 -14.60 -13.18 -4.35
CA LEU A 391 -14.31 -11.77 -4.06
C LEU A 391 -14.87 -10.84 -5.14
N ALA A 392 -14.71 -11.18 -6.41
CA ALA A 392 -15.27 -10.38 -7.51
C ALA A 392 -16.80 -10.38 -7.50
N ILE A 393 -17.43 -11.53 -7.24
CA ILE A 393 -18.89 -11.66 -7.11
C ILE A 393 -19.39 -10.86 -5.90
N GLU A 394 -18.75 -11.00 -4.74
CA GLU A 394 -19.07 -10.27 -3.51
C GLU A 394 -19.10 -8.75 -3.75
N CYS A 395 -18.08 -8.23 -4.43
CA CYS A 395 -17.95 -6.79 -4.66
C CYS A 395 -18.90 -6.25 -5.74
N THR A 396 -19.30 -7.06 -6.72
CA THR A 396 -20.09 -6.59 -7.87
C THR A 396 -21.59 -6.90 -7.74
N LEU A 397 -21.98 -7.95 -7.02
CA LEU A 397 -23.37 -8.36 -6.84
C LEU A 397 -24.30 -7.27 -6.25
N PRO A 398 -23.83 -6.36 -5.35
CA PRO A 398 -24.64 -5.25 -4.87
C PRO A 398 -25.03 -4.22 -5.94
N ASN A 399 -24.35 -4.17 -7.09
CA ASN A 399 -24.69 -3.25 -8.18
C ASN A 399 -26.06 -3.62 -8.80
N PRO A 400 -26.97 -2.64 -9.03
CA PRO A 400 -28.30 -2.91 -9.58
C PRO A 400 -28.31 -3.61 -10.94
N ALA A 401 -27.40 -3.25 -11.86
CA ALA A 401 -27.30 -3.87 -13.18
C ALA A 401 -26.81 -5.33 -13.10
N VAL A 402 -25.91 -5.63 -12.16
CA VAL A 402 -25.47 -7.01 -11.88
C VAL A 402 -26.60 -7.82 -11.26
N ALA A 403 -27.31 -7.27 -10.28
CA ALA A 403 -28.47 -7.93 -9.66
C ALA A 403 -29.58 -8.22 -10.67
N GLN A 404 -29.88 -7.26 -11.56
CA GLN A 404 -30.80 -7.44 -12.67
C GLN A 404 -30.32 -8.54 -13.62
N TYR A 405 -29.05 -8.51 -14.02
CA TYR A 405 -28.44 -9.53 -14.88
C TYR A 405 -28.58 -10.93 -14.27
N VAL A 406 -28.29 -11.09 -12.98
CA VAL A 406 -28.45 -12.36 -12.24
C VAL A 406 -29.92 -12.80 -12.23
N SER A 407 -30.86 -11.87 -12.04
CA SER A 407 -32.28 -12.18 -12.05
C SER A 407 -32.79 -12.63 -13.42
N GLU A 408 -32.27 -12.06 -14.50
CA GLU A 408 -32.61 -12.42 -15.88
C GLU A 408 -31.94 -13.73 -16.33
N HIS A 409 -30.77 -14.06 -15.75
CA HIS A 409 -29.94 -15.21 -16.15
C HIS A 409 -29.78 -16.26 -15.03
N LYS A 410 -30.80 -16.41 -14.17
CA LYS A 410 -30.75 -17.29 -12.98
C LYS A 410 -30.32 -18.72 -13.30
N ASP A 411 -30.76 -19.28 -14.42
CA ASP A 411 -30.44 -20.66 -14.80
C ASP A 411 -28.98 -20.83 -15.20
N GLN A 412 -28.48 -19.90 -16.01
CA GLN A 412 -27.07 -19.87 -16.39
C GLN A 412 -26.16 -19.64 -15.18
N PHE A 413 -26.52 -18.69 -14.32
CA PHE A 413 -25.75 -18.37 -13.13
C PHE A 413 -25.76 -19.53 -12.13
N SER A 414 -26.92 -20.16 -11.86
CA SER A 414 -26.99 -21.38 -11.03
C SER A 414 -26.09 -22.48 -11.57
N ALA A 415 -26.14 -22.77 -12.88
CA ALA A 415 -25.29 -23.78 -13.49
C ALA A 415 -23.79 -23.48 -13.35
N GLN A 416 -23.39 -22.20 -13.43
CA GLN A 416 -22.00 -21.78 -13.19
C GLN A 416 -21.60 -21.93 -11.72
N MET A 417 -22.46 -21.53 -10.78
CA MET A 417 -22.20 -21.66 -9.34
C MET A 417 -22.12 -23.13 -8.91
N TRP A 418 -22.90 -24.00 -9.53
CA TRP A 418 -22.80 -25.46 -9.32
C TRP A 418 -21.43 -26.00 -9.73
N ARG A 419 -20.91 -25.62 -10.90
CA ARG A 419 -19.56 -26.01 -11.35
C ARG A 419 -18.46 -25.48 -10.42
N LEU A 420 -18.65 -24.27 -9.87
CA LEU A 420 -17.74 -23.73 -8.86
C LEU A 420 -17.79 -24.56 -7.58
N ARG A 421 -18.99 -24.92 -7.11
CA ARG A 421 -19.17 -25.76 -5.92
C ARG A 421 -18.57 -27.14 -6.06
N GLU A 422 -18.72 -27.80 -7.21
CA GLU A 422 -18.07 -29.09 -7.48
C GLU A 422 -16.53 -29.00 -7.43
N GLY A 423 -15.99 -27.80 -7.65
CA GLY A 423 -14.57 -27.50 -7.46
C GLY A 423 -14.15 -27.21 -6.04
N ALA A 424 -15.07 -26.79 -5.19
CA ALA A 424 -14.82 -26.50 -3.79
C ALA A 424 -14.74 -27.82 -3.02
N ARG A 425 -13.67 -28.03 -2.26
CA ARG A 425 -13.58 -29.19 -1.36
C ARG A 425 -14.56 -29.00 -0.21
N GLU A 426 -15.25 -30.05 0.23
CA GLU A 426 -16.07 -30.01 1.44
C GLU A 426 -15.24 -29.63 2.69
N ASN A 427 -13.93 -29.91 2.67
CA ASN A 427 -13.01 -29.55 3.74
C ASN A 427 -12.59 -28.07 3.74
N ASP A 428 -12.88 -27.31 2.68
CA ASP A 428 -12.62 -25.87 2.61
C ASP A 428 -13.92 -25.13 2.97
N SER A 429 -14.22 -25.11 4.28
CA SER A 429 -15.56 -24.82 4.80
C SER A 429 -16.11 -23.49 4.30
N ASP A 430 -15.30 -22.44 4.29
CA ASP A 430 -15.80 -21.08 4.10
C ASP A 430 -16.21 -20.83 2.64
N GLN A 431 -15.41 -21.28 1.67
CA GLN A 431 -15.72 -21.15 0.24
C GLN A 431 -16.93 -22.00 -0.15
N TYR A 432 -16.95 -23.24 0.33
CA TYR A 432 -18.06 -24.15 0.08
C TYR A 432 -19.38 -23.60 0.65
N MET A 433 -19.34 -23.05 1.87
CA MET A 433 -20.52 -22.46 2.51
C MET A 433 -21.01 -21.21 1.80
N LEU A 434 -20.10 -20.31 1.36
CA LEU A 434 -20.47 -19.13 0.58
C LEU A 434 -21.16 -19.51 -0.73
N ILE A 435 -20.61 -20.45 -1.49
CA ILE A 435 -21.21 -20.89 -2.77
C ILE A 435 -22.54 -21.62 -2.52
N THR A 436 -22.62 -22.43 -1.45
CA THR A 436 -23.86 -23.14 -1.09
C THR A 436 -24.95 -22.16 -0.69
N GLY A 437 -24.63 -21.12 0.09
CA GLY A 437 -25.54 -20.05 0.44
C GLY A 437 -26.01 -19.24 -0.77
N LEU A 438 -25.10 -18.95 -1.70
CA LEU A 438 -25.43 -18.28 -2.98
C LEU A 438 -26.37 -19.14 -3.84
N LEU A 439 -26.11 -20.45 -3.96
CA LEU A 439 -26.99 -21.39 -4.66
C LEU A 439 -28.37 -21.49 -3.99
N ALA A 440 -28.42 -21.53 -2.66
CA ALA A 440 -29.68 -21.55 -1.91
C ALA A 440 -30.48 -20.26 -2.12
N TRP A 441 -29.83 -19.10 -2.13
CA TRP A 441 -30.47 -17.82 -2.42
C TRP A 441 -31.04 -17.75 -3.85
N ILE A 442 -30.26 -18.19 -4.86
CA ILE A 442 -30.75 -18.27 -6.25
C ILE A 442 -31.98 -19.17 -6.33
N ALA A 443 -31.92 -20.36 -5.71
CA ALA A 443 -33.03 -21.32 -5.68
C ALA A 443 -34.27 -20.74 -5.00
N ALA A 444 -34.12 -20.10 -3.83
CA ALA A 444 -35.22 -19.46 -3.10
C ALA A 444 -35.90 -18.33 -3.89
N SER A 445 -35.17 -17.69 -4.81
CA SER A 445 -35.71 -16.64 -5.68
C SER A 445 -36.52 -17.16 -6.88
N ARG A 446 -36.63 -18.48 -7.08
CA ARG A 446 -37.36 -19.09 -8.20
C ARG A 446 -38.77 -19.52 -7.78
N ALA A 447 -39.72 -19.40 -8.71
CA ALA A 447 -41.07 -19.92 -8.53
C ALA A 447 -41.12 -21.46 -8.54
N VAL A 448 -40.21 -22.10 -9.30
CA VAL A 448 -40.10 -23.56 -9.40
C VAL A 448 -38.63 -23.92 -9.22
N VAL A 449 -38.34 -24.72 -8.19
CA VAL A 449 -36.97 -25.16 -7.87
C VAL A 449 -36.79 -26.62 -8.32
N PRO A 450 -35.83 -26.92 -9.21
CA PRO A 450 -35.47 -28.30 -9.54
C PRO A 450 -35.12 -29.11 -8.28
N PHE A 451 -35.49 -30.39 -8.24
CA PHE A 451 -35.31 -31.25 -7.06
C PHE A 451 -33.85 -31.31 -6.56
N ASP A 452 -32.87 -31.30 -7.45
CA ASP A 452 -31.45 -31.31 -7.05
C ASP A 452 -30.99 -29.99 -6.44
N GLU A 453 -31.56 -28.86 -6.86
CA GLU A 453 -31.33 -27.55 -6.22
C GLU A 453 -32.03 -27.44 -4.87
N CYS A 454 -33.22 -28.05 -4.74
CA CYS A 454 -33.92 -28.16 -3.47
C CYS A 454 -33.03 -28.77 -2.39
N LYS A 455 -32.17 -29.75 -2.70
CA LYS A 455 -31.28 -30.36 -1.69
C LYS A 455 -30.37 -29.35 -1.00
N ASN A 456 -29.81 -28.37 -1.73
CA ASN A 456 -28.96 -27.34 -1.13
C ASN A 456 -29.77 -26.35 -0.33
N LEU A 457 -30.91 -25.92 -0.86
CA LEU A 457 -31.83 -25.05 -0.15
C LEU A 457 -32.29 -25.70 1.16
N TYR A 458 -32.71 -26.97 1.12
CA TYR A 458 -33.08 -27.73 2.31
C TYR A 458 -31.90 -27.97 3.26
N ALA A 459 -30.72 -28.31 2.76
CA ALA A 459 -29.53 -28.49 3.60
C ALA A 459 -29.17 -27.18 4.32
N PHE A 460 -29.20 -26.06 3.60
CA PHE A 460 -28.93 -24.74 4.14
C PHE A 460 -29.99 -24.32 5.17
N LEU A 461 -31.29 -24.41 4.82
CA LEU A 461 -32.39 -24.08 5.73
C LEU A 461 -32.49 -25.02 6.94
N ARG A 462 -32.01 -26.26 6.82
CA ARG A 462 -31.89 -27.19 7.95
C ARG A 462 -30.82 -26.75 8.94
N LEU A 463 -29.69 -26.23 8.44
CA LEU A 463 -28.64 -25.68 9.30
C LEU A 463 -29.05 -24.34 9.91
N HIS A 464 -29.94 -23.61 9.25
CA HIS A 464 -30.37 -22.29 9.68
C HIS A 464 -31.90 -22.09 9.54
N PRO A 465 -32.68 -22.70 10.44
CA PRO A 465 -34.14 -22.60 10.39
C PRO A 465 -34.62 -21.16 10.65
N GLY A 466 -35.65 -20.73 9.93
CA GLY A 466 -36.27 -19.40 10.11
C GLY A 466 -35.69 -18.28 9.23
N ILE A 467 -34.68 -18.58 8.42
CA ILE A 467 -34.13 -17.62 7.46
C ILE A 467 -35.03 -17.54 6.22
N ASP A 468 -35.50 -16.33 5.90
CA ASP A 468 -36.19 -16.03 4.64
C ASP A 468 -35.18 -15.55 3.58
N LEU A 469 -34.63 -16.51 2.83
CA LEU A 469 -33.72 -16.22 1.72
C LEU A 469 -34.40 -15.46 0.56
N GLN A 470 -35.72 -15.53 0.43
CA GLN A 470 -36.45 -14.85 -0.65
C GLN A 470 -36.51 -13.33 -0.41
N SER A 471 -36.59 -12.91 0.86
CA SER A 471 -36.56 -11.49 1.26
C SER A 471 -35.18 -10.84 1.15
N LEU A 472 -34.11 -11.64 1.05
CA LEU A 472 -32.74 -11.16 1.10
C LEU A 472 -32.34 -10.53 -0.24
N SER A 473 -32.01 -9.24 -0.23
CA SER A 473 -31.50 -8.55 -1.42
C SER A 473 -30.11 -9.03 -1.81
N ALA A 474 -29.79 -8.95 -3.10
CA ALA A 474 -28.46 -9.25 -3.63
C ALA A 474 -27.35 -8.45 -2.92
N SER A 475 -27.62 -7.19 -2.56
CA SER A 475 -26.70 -6.31 -1.84
C SER A 475 -26.38 -6.74 -0.40
N ASN A 476 -27.30 -7.46 0.25
CA ASN A 476 -27.14 -7.91 1.64
C ASN A 476 -26.69 -9.37 1.74
N LEU A 477 -26.73 -10.13 0.64
CA LEU A 477 -26.47 -11.57 0.63
C LEU A 477 -25.13 -11.96 1.28
N PHE A 478 -24.01 -11.38 0.82
CA PHE A 478 -22.70 -11.78 1.34
C PHE A 478 -22.48 -11.39 2.80
N GLY A 479 -22.91 -10.18 3.20
CA GLY A 479 -22.82 -9.77 4.60
C GLY A 479 -23.62 -10.70 5.52
N PHE A 480 -24.77 -11.16 5.05
CA PHE A 480 -25.58 -12.16 5.74
C PHE A 480 -24.91 -13.54 5.84
N LEU A 481 -24.38 -14.06 4.72
CA LEU A 481 -23.69 -15.36 4.70
C LEU A 481 -22.43 -15.34 5.58
N GLU A 482 -21.69 -14.24 5.59
CA GLU A 482 -20.54 -14.06 6.49
C GLU A 482 -20.94 -14.03 7.97
N GLY A 483 -22.07 -13.39 8.29
CA GLY A 483 -22.66 -13.41 9.63
C GLY A 483 -22.94 -14.84 10.10
N LEU A 484 -23.60 -15.65 9.27
CA LEU A 484 -23.91 -17.06 9.60
C LEU A 484 -22.65 -17.91 9.83
N MET A 485 -21.61 -17.72 9.01
CA MET A 485 -20.33 -18.42 9.20
C MET A 485 -19.62 -18.00 10.50
N THR A 486 -19.88 -16.79 10.98
CA THR A 486 -19.29 -16.27 12.22
C THR A 486 -20.06 -16.78 13.43
N ASP A 487 -21.40 -16.72 13.39
CA ASP A 487 -22.28 -17.19 14.47
C ASP A 487 -22.18 -18.70 14.68
N GLY A 488 -22.17 -19.49 13.60
CA GLY A 488 -22.02 -20.95 13.69
C GLY A 488 -20.68 -21.38 14.29
N ALA A 489 -19.61 -20.61 14.09
CA ALA A 489 -18.33 -20.87 14.74
C ALA A 489 -18.43 -20.67 16.26
N VAL A 490 -19.10 -19.60 16.70
CA VAL A 490 -19.31 -19.30 18.12
C VAL A 490 -20.09 -20.43 18.82
N GLU A 491 -21.15 -20.93 18.21
CA GLU A 491 -21.95 -22.05 18.74
C GLU A 491 -21.14 -23.35 18.88
N MET A 492 -20.22 -23.61 17.96
CA MET A 492 -19.31 -24.78 18.01
C MET A 492 -18.20 -24.66 19.07
N GLY A 493 -18.22 -23.62 19.92
CA GLY A 493 -17.17 -23.37 20.90
C GLY A 493 -15.82 -22.97 20.27
N LEU A 494 -15.77 -22.87 18.95
CA LEU A 494 -14.70 -22.21 18.23
C LEU A 494 -14.95 -20.72 18.45
N LYS A 495 -14.41 -20.16 19.54
CA LYS A 495 -14.38 -18.72 19.74
C LYS A 495 -13.63 -18.09 18.57
N ARG A 496 -14.33 -17.83 17.47
CA ARG A 496 -13.92 -16.93 16.39
C ARG A 496 -14.11 -15.53 16.98
N GLY A 497 -13.37 -15.25 18.04
CA GLY A 497 -13.59 -14.04 18.82
C GLY A 497 -13.33 -12.86 17.93
N ASP A 498 -14.33 -12.01 17.75
CA ASP A 498 -14.30 -10.64 17.23
C ASP A 498 -13.06 -10.32 16.40
N CYS A 499 -12.83 -11.09 15.33
CA CYS A 499 -11.73 -10.84 14.42
C CYS A 499 -12.27 -9.92 13.33
N ASP A 500 -12.32 -8.62 13.64
CA ASP A 500 -12.70 -7.56 12.69
C ASP A 500 -11.74 -7.44 11.49
N SER A 501 -10.72 -8.30 11.39
CA SER A 501 -9.80 -8.36 10.24
C SER A 501 -9.72 -9.75 9.62
N TYR A 502 -9.28 -9.79 8.36
CA TYR A 502 -9.07 -11.03 7.60
C TYR A 502 -7.81 -11.82 8.01
N GLN A 503 -7.10 -11.36 9.04
CA GLN A 503 -5.80 -11.90 9.40
C GLN A 503 -5.88 -12.95 10.52
N PRO A 504 -5.05 -14.02 10.47
CA PRO A 504 -4.98 -14.97 11.56
C PRO A 504 -4.37 -14.33 12.83
N ARG A 505 -4.78 -14.83 14.00
CA ARG A 505 -4.18 -14.43 15.28
C ARG A 505 -2.71 -14.87 15.34
N ARG A 506 -1.88 -14.10 16.08
CA ARG A 506 -0.44 -14.38 16.27
C ARG A 506 -0.09 -15.83 16.61
N LYS A 507 -0.91 -16.49 17.45
CA LYS A 507 -0.67 -17.87 17.90
C LYS A 507 -0.73 -18.85 16.72
N VAL A 508 -1.84 -18.85 15.98
CA VAL A 508 -2.03 -19.69 14.78
C VAL A 508 -0.91 -19.45 13.76
N LYS A 509 -0.51 -18.19 13.57
CA LYS A 509 0.56 -17.84 12.63
C LYS A 509 1.90 -18.47 13.00
N ARG A 510 2.30 -18.44 14.29
CA ARG A 510 3.58 -19.01 14.73
C ARG A 510 3.67 -20.52 14.50
N ASP A 511 2.52 -21.20 14.52
CA ASP A 511 2.45 -22.63 14.32
C ASP A 511 2.49 -23.00 12.82
N VAL A 512 1.87 -22.19 11.95
CA VAL A 512 1.81 -22.45 10.50
C VAL A 512 3.05 -21.97 9.74
N ALA A 513 3.60 -20.82 10.12
CA ALA A 513 4.71 -20.17 9.41
C ALA A 513 5.71 -19.56 10.41
N PRO A 514 6.50 -20.40 11.10
CA PRO A 514 7.50 -19.90 12.04
C PRO A 514 8.61 -19.13 11.31
N LEU A 515 9.08 -18.04 11.93
CA LEU A 515 10.19 -17.24 11.37
C LEU A 515 11.48 -18.08 11.29
N PRO A 516 12.20 -18.06 10.16
CA PRO A 516 13.44 -18.82 10.03
C PRO A 516 14.55 -18.23 10.91
N CYS A 517 15.27 -19.11 11.60
CA CYS A 517 16.45 -18.74 12.36
C CYS A 517 17.54 -18.20 11.40
N THR A 518 18.10 -17.03 11.70
CA THR A 518 19.16 -16.41 10.90
C THR A 518 20.43 -17.26 10.83
N ARG A 519 20.68 -18.08 11.86
CA ARG A 519 21.89 -18.91 11.95
C ARG A 519 21.75 -20.27 11.24
N CYS A 520 20.67 -20.99 11.49
CA CYS A 520 20.48 -22.37 11.02
C CYS A 520 19.36 -22.53 9.98
N GLY A 521 18.59 -21.47 9.68
CA GLY A 521 17.43 -21.51 8.78
C GLY A 521 16.18 -22.17 9.39
N GLY A 522 16.31 -22.94 10.46
CA GLY A 522 15.20 -23.65 11.10
C GLY A 522 14.10 -22.70 11.57
N GLY A 523 12.87 -22.95 11.14
CA GLY A 523 11.67 -22.28 11.65
C GLY A 523 11.23 -22.92 12.96
N VAL A 524 11.14 -22.13 14.03
CA VAL A 524 10.59 -22.58 15.32
C VAL A 524 9.43 -21.68 15.77
N PRO A 525 8.35 -22.23 16.34
CA PRO A 525 7.23 -21.43 16.84
C PRO A 525 7.66 -20.42 17.90
N THR A 526 8.59 -20.82 18.77
CA THR A 526 9.22 -19.98 19.79
C THR A 526 10.61 -19.56 19.32
N HIS A 527 10.73 -18.31 18.90
CA HIS A 527 12.00 -17.71 18.51
C HIS A 527 12.37 -16.59 19.47
N MET A 528 13.65 -16.24 19.50
CA MET A 528 14.16 -15.05 20.17
C MET A 528 14.63 -14.04 19.14
N THR A 529 14.36 -12.77 19.38
CA THR A 529 14.89 -11.66 18.56
C THR A 529 16.13 -11.09 19.24
N CYS A 530 17.11 -10.62 18.47
CA CYS A 530 18.22 -9.87 19.06
C CYS A 530 17.68 -8.64 19.82
N ALA A 531 18.04 -8.50 21.10
CA ALA A 531 17.58 -7.40 21.93
C ALA A 531 18.10 -6.03 21.47
N GLY A 532 19.26 -5.98 20.80
CA GLY A 532 19.87 -4.76 20.29
C GLY A 532 19.15 -4.23 19.06
N CYS A 533 19.32 -4.92 17.92
CA CYS A 533 18.78 -4.44 16.65
C CYS A 533 17.35 -4.89 16.34
N LYS A 534 16.77 -5.83 17.10
CA LYS A 534 15.46 -6.45 16.84
C LYS A 534 15.26 -7.10 15.45
N MET A 535 16.16 -6.92 14.49
CA MET A 535 16.07 -7.37 13.09
C MET A 535 16.39 -8.85 12.90
N VAL A 536 17.19 -9.42 13.79
CA VAL A 536 17.70 -10.79 13.66
C VAL A 536 16.93 -11.74 14.58
N VAL A 537 16.58 -12.90 14.04
CA VAL A 537 15.77 -13.93 14.71
C VAL A 537 16.60 -15.20 14.90
N TYR A 538 16.52 -15.81 16.07
CA TYR A 538 17.18 -17.06 16.40
C TYR A 538 16.21 -18.08 16.98
N CYS A 539 16.42 -19.36 16.69
CA CYS A 539 15.66 -20.44 17.33
C CYS A 539 16.05 -20.67 18.80
N GLY A 540 17.19 -20.13 19.25
CA GLY A 540 17.67 -20.27 20.61
C GLY A 540 18.99 -19.54 20.87
N ARG A 541 19.42 -19.54 22.15
CA ARG A 541 20.63 -18.83 22.60
C ARG A 541 21.91 -19.37 21.98
N GLU A 542 21.95 -20.64 21.64
CA GLU A 542 23.11 -21.28 20.99
C GLU A 542 23.35 -20.70 19.60
N CYS A 543 22.31 -20.69 18.76
CA CYS A 543 22.34 -20.06 17.44
C CYS A 543 22.72 -18.57 17.51
N GLN A 544 22.21 -17.83 18.51
CA GLN A 544 22.61 -16.45 18.73
C GLN A 544 24.11 -16.33 19.06
N LYS A 545 24.62 -17.13 19.99
CA LYS A 545 26.04 -17.08 20.40
C LYS A 545 26.99 -17.43 19.25
N GLU A 546 26.64 -18.42 18.43
CA GLU A 546 27.43 -18.77 17.25
C GLU A 546 27.47 -17.64 16.22
N ASP A 547 26.30 -17.11 15.88
CA ASP A 547 26.19 -16.01 14.92
C ASP A 547 26.88 -14.74 15.41
N TRP A 548 26.86 -14.50 16.73
CA TRP A 548 27.57 -13.41 17.38
C TRP A 548 29.09 -13.50 17.22
N LYS A 549 29.66 -14.69 17.38
CA LYS A 549 31.12 -14.93 17.37
C LYS A 549 31.71 -15.15 15.99
N ARG A 550 30.90 -15.29 14.94
CA ARG A 550 31.36 -15.64 13.59
C ARG A 550 32.36 -14.61 13.05
N LYS A 551 33.61 -15.03 12.85
CA LYS A 551 34.70 -14.17 12.34
C LYS A 551 34.81 -14.14 10.81
N GLU A 552 34.40 -15.21 10.14
CA GLU A 552 34.57 -15.37 8.68
C GLU A 552 33.94 -14.22 7.88
N GLY A 553 34.79 -13.47 7.19
CA GLY A 553 34.40 -12.36 6.32
C GLY A 553 33.83 -11.14 7.04
N GLY A 554 34.00 -11.01 8.37
CA GLY A 554 33.42 -9.90 9.13
C GLY A 554 31.89 -9.93 9.23
N ARG A 555 31.26 -11.07 8.92
CA ARG A 555 29.80 -11.23 8.77
C ARG A 555 29.05 -11.59 10.05
N GLY A 556 29.74 -11.75 11.18
CA GLY A 556 29.09 -12.03 12.46
C GLY A 556 28.12 -10.92 12.88
N HIS A 557 27.01 -11.30 13.51
CA HIS A 557 25.96 -10.37 13.89
C HIS A 557 26.44 -9.26 14.83
N HIS A 558 27.44 -9.54 15.69
CA HIS A 558 28.01 -8.57 16.62
C HIS A 558 28.39 -7.24 15.95
N LYS A 559 29.10 -7.31 14.82
CA LYS A 559 29.56 -6.11 14.09
C LYS A 559 28.41 -5.35 13.43
N ARG A 560 27.36 -6.06 13.01
CA ARG A 560 26.21 -5.49 12.30
C ARG A 560 25.08 -5.04 13.21
N CYS A 561 25.04 -5.54 14.46
CA CYS A 561 23.98 -5.24 15.40
C CYS A 561 23.86 -3.73 15.66
N GLY A 562 24.98 -3.05 15.90
CA GLY A 562 25.01 -1.60 16.09
C GLY A 562 24.50 -0.84 14.87
N LEU A 563 24.94 -1.23 13.66
CA LEU A 563 24.53 -0.61 12.40
C LEU A 563 23.02 -0.78 12.15
N LEU A 564 22.50 -2.00 12.28
CA LEU A 564 21.06 -2.28 12.09
C LEU A 564 20.19 -1.59 13.13
N LYS A 565 20.66 -1.50 14.38
CA LYS A 565 19.95 -0.76 15.42
C LYS A 565 19.87 0.72 15.03
N ALA A 566 21.01 1.37 14.80
CA ALA A 566 21.09 2.79 14.50
C ALA A 566 20.34 3.18 13.20
N ARG A 567 20.38 2.33 12.19
CA ARG A 567 19.87 2.64 10.84
C ARG A 567 18.44 2.20 10.57
N VAL A 568 17.88 1.31 11.41
CA VAL A 568 16.53 0.76 11.21
C VAL A 568 15.69 0.92 12.46
N THR A 569 16.11 0.33 13.58
CA THR A 569 15.30 0.34 14.81
C THR A 569 15.16 1.75 15.38
N ASP A 570 16.28 2.47 15.50
CA ASP A 570 16.28 3.83 16.03
C ASP A 570 15.66 4.84 15.03
N VAL A 571 15.52 4.45 13.76
CA VAL A 571 14.75 5.21 12.76
C VAL A 571 13.25 4.99 12.95
N LEU A 572 12.82 3.73 13.12
CA LEU A 572 11.40 3.37 13.24
C LEU A 572 10.75 3.78 14.58
N PHE A 573 11.54 3.81 15.67
CA PHE A 573 11.04 4.09 17.02
C PHE A 573 11.50 5.43 17.58
N ALA A 574 11.90 6.35 16.71
CA ALA A 574 12.13 7.72 17.11
C ALA A 574 10.77 8.41 17.35
N ASN A 575 10.15 8.14 18.51
CA ASN A 575 8.84 8.69 18.86
C ASN A 575 8.83 10.22 18.69
N GLY A 576 7.83 10.75 17.96
CA GLY A 576 7.61 12.20 17.79
C GLY A 576 8.66 12.95 16.96
N SER A 577 9.60 12.25 16.32
CA SER A 577 10.81 12.86 15.80
C SER A 577 10.89 13.00 14.28
N TYR A 578 9.98 12.46 13.47
CA TYR A 578 10.11 12.65 12.01
C TYR A 578 9.97 14.13 11.64
N ASN A 579 8.96 14.81 12.19
CA ASN A 579 8.80 16.26 12.06
C ASN A 579 9.94 17.05 12.69
N VAL A 580 10.60 16.55 13.73
CA VAL A 580 11.76 17.22 14.36
C VAL A 580 13.05 17.01 13.54
N ARG A 581 13.28 15.80 13.00
CA ARG A 581 14.45 15.47 12.18
C ARG A 581 14.41 16.12 10.80
N LEU A 582 13.22 16.36 10.25
CA LEU A 582 13.06 17.17 9.04
C LEU A 582 13.39 18.67 9.29
N LYS A 583 13.39 19.13 10.55
CA LYS A 583 13.81 20.49 10.94
C LYS A 583 15.31 20.58 11.25
N GLU A 584 15.92 19.53 11.77
CA GLU A 584 17.33 19.56 12.21
C GLU A 584 18.33 19.10 11.13
N GLY A 585 17.83 18.65 9.97
CA GLY A 585 18.68 18.32 8.82
C GLY A 585 19.39 19.56 8.26
N PRO A 586 20.61 19.42 7.69
CA PRO A 586 21.33 20.53 7.05
C PRO A 586 20.53 21.14 5.89
N ASP A 587 19.60 20.38 5.33
CA ASP A 587 18.59 20.84 4.38
C ASP A 587 17.30 21.07 5.17
N ASN A 588 17.00 22.33 5.51
CA ASN A 588 15.83 22.72 6.31
C ASN A 588 14.52 22.45 5.54
N PHE A 589 14.16 21.17 5.42
CA PHE A 589 13.23 20.68 4.41
C PHE A 589 11.83 21.22 4.60
N LEU A 590 11.36 21.29 5.85
CA LEU A 590 10.04 21.85 6.16
C LEU A 590 9.97 23.35 5.86
N ASP A 591 11.07 24.09 5.98
CA ASP A 591 11.12 25.50 5.59
C ASP A 591 11.08 25.63 4.07
N ASN A 592 11.82 24.78 3.34
CA ASN A 592 11.75 24.73 1.88
C ASN A 592 10.34 24.35 1.39
N LEU A 593 9.72 23.35 2.03
CA LEU A 593 8.36 22.92 1.72
C LEU A 593 7.37 24.05 1.99
N SER A 594 7.48 24.73 3.13
CA SER A 594 6.65 25.88 3.47
C SER A 594 6.81 27.01 2.46
N ALA A 595 8.03 27.29 2.01
CA ALA A 595 8.30 28.28 0.96
C ALA A 595 7.66 27.90 -0.38
N VAL A 596 7.77 26.63 -0.79
CA VAL A 596 7.14 26.10 -2.01
C VAL A 596 5.60 26.15 -1.91
N LEU A 597 5.02 25.79 -0.76
CA LEU A 597 3.58 25.85 -0.52
C LEU A 597 3.06 27.28 -0.54
N LEU A 598 3.74 28.22 0.13
CA LEU A 598 3.37 29.63 0.11
C LEU A 598 3.46 30.20 -1.31
N TRP A 599 4.48 29.80 -2.07
CA TRP A 599 4.60 30.15 -3.48
C TRP A 599 3.41 29.60 -4.29
N GLN A 600 3.02 28.34 -4.11
CA GLN A 600 1.86 27.75 -4.78
C GLN A 600 0.55 28.46 -4.47
N ILE A 601 0.30 28.79 -3.19
CA ILE A 601 -0.91 29.52 -2.77
C ILE A 601 -0.97 30.88 -3.49
N ARG A 602 0.17 31.57 -3.63
CA ARG A 602 0.24 32.84 -4.38
C ARG A 602 -0.09 32.64 -5.86
N GLN A 603 0.43 31.58 -6.49
CA GLN A 603 0.14 31.29 -7.91
C GLN A 603 -1.33 30.96 -8.14
N ARG A 604 -1.93 30.15 -7.26
CA ARG A 604 -3.36 29.82 -7.33
C ARG A 604 -4.21 31.08 -7.21
N LYS A 605 -3.95 31.93 -6.21
CA LYS A 605 -4.65 33.22 -6.04
C LYS A 605 -4.49 34.13 -7.28
N ALA A 606 -3.29 34.18 -7.87
CA ALA A 606 -3.05 34.95 -9.09
C ALA A 606 -3.81 34.39 -10.30
N TRP A 607 -3.88 33.07 -10.46
CA TRP A 607 -4.65 32.42 -11.51
C TRP A 607 -6.16 32.62 -11.34
N GLU A 608 -6.69 32.44 -10.12
CA GLU A 608 -8.09 32.69 -9.78
C GLU A 608 -8.47 34.16 -10.02
N ALA A 609 -7.60 35.11 -9.65
CA ALA A 609 -7.81 36.53 -9.91
C ALA A 609 -7.85 36.85 -11.43
N LYS A 610 -6.96 36.25 -12.23
CA LYS A 610 -6.99 36.39 -13.70
C LYS A 610 -8.27 35.81 -14.31
N ARG A 611 -8.74 34.69 -13.80
CA ARG A 611 -9.97 34.04 -14.26
C ARG A 611 -11.22 34.83 -13.86
N GLY A 612 -11.23 35.40 -12.66
CA GLY A 612 -12.33 36.24 -12.15
C GLY A 612 -12.40 37.62 -12.79
N ALA A 613 -11.28 38.19 -13.24
CA ALA A 613 -11.24 39.48 -13.94
C ALA A 613 -11.65 39.39 -15.44
N GLY A 614 -11.82 38.17 -15.96
CA GLY A 614 -12.27 37.91 -17.34
C GLY A 614 -13.76 37.60 -17.48
N VAL A 615 -14.53 37.72 -16.39
CA VAL A 615 -16.00 37.63 -16.33
C VAL A 615 -16.53 39.00 -15.92
#